data_AF-A0A914QIQ9-F1
#
_entry.id   AF-A0A914QIQ9-F1
#
_cell.length_a   1.000
_cell.length_b   1.000
_cell.length_c   1.000
_cell.angle_alpha   90.00
_cell.angle_beta   90.00
_cell.angle_gamma   90.00
#
_symmetry.space_group_name_H-M   'P 1'
#
loop_
_entity.id
_entity.type
_entity.pdbx_description
1 polymer ?
#
loop_
_entity_poly.entity_id
_entity_poly.type
_entity_poly.pdbx_seq_one_letter_code
_entity_poly.pdbx_strand_id
1 'polypeptide(L)'
;MHRFATKSRALGRTSHRGYAKDLKFGADGRKAMLAGIDLLAYAVAVTMGPKGRNVIIEQSWGSPKITKDGVTVAKSIDLKDKYENLGAKLVQVSLIRILTP
;
A
#
# COMPACT_ATOMS: atom_id res chain seq x y z
N MET A 1 23.62 -9.72 -61.98
CA MET A 1 22.70 -8.63 -61.61
C MET A 1 21.80 -9.13 -60.47
N HIS A 2 22.12 -8.76 -59.23
CA HIS A 2 21.45 -9.24 -58.01
C HIS A 2 20.03 -8.65 -57.89
N ARG A 3 19.01 -9.52 -57.78
CA ARG A 3 17.64 -9.11 -57.45
C ARG A 3 17.57 -8.76 -55.96
N PHE A 4 17.26 -7.50 -55.66
CA PHE A 4 16.97 -7.02 -54.32
C PHE A 4 15.68 -7.67 -53.81
N ALA A 5 15.78 -8.43 -52.72
CA ALA A 5 14.66 -8.98 -51.99
C ALA A 5 13.98 -7.87 -51.16
N THR A 6 12.71 -7.60 -51.43
CA THR A 6 11.85 -6.75 -50.60
C THR A 6 11.57 -7.46 -49.27
N LYS A 7 12.30 -7.07 -48.21
CA LYS A 7 12.00 -7.47 -46.83
C LYS A 7 10.73 -6.74 -46.39
N SER A 8 9.59 -7.43 -46.47
CA SER A 8 8.33 -7.00 -45.85
C SER A 8 8.53 -6.91 -44.32
N ARG A 9 8.61 -5.68 -43.81
CA ARG A 9 8.74 -5.38 -42.38
C ARG A 9 7.43 -5.75 -41.69
N ALA A 10 7.38 -6.94 -41.09
CA ALA A 10 6.28 -7.33 -40.22
C ALA A 10 6.18 -6.33 -39.07
N LEU A 11 5.06 -5.61 -38.99
CA LEU A 11 4.69 -4.77 -37.86
C LEU A 11 4.52 -5.69 -36.63
N GLY A 12 5.55 -5.74 -35.79
CA GLY A 12 5.45 -6.37 -34.48
C GLY A 12 4.33 -5.69 -33.68
N ARG A 13 3.23 -6.42 -33.46
CA ARG A 13 2.18 -6.02 -32.52
C ARG A 13 2.82 -5.96 -31.13
N THR A 14 3.20 -4.78 -30.67
CA THR A 14 3.56 -4.52 -29.28
C THR A 14 2.29 -4.75 -28.44
N SER A 15 2.13 -5.98 -27.96
CA SER A 15 1.09 -6.32 -27.00
C SER A 15 1.27 -5.44 -25.76
N HIS A 16 0.49 -4.36 -25.66
CA HIS A 16 0.32 -3.64 -24.41
C HIS A 16 -0.39 -4.58 -23.46
N ARG A 17 0.39 -5.35 -22.67
CA ARG A 17 -0.11 -6.06 -21.49
C ARG A 17 -0.49 -5.02 -20.43
N GLY A 18 -1.60 -4.34 -20.63
CA GLY A 18 -2.21 -3.49 -19.60
C GLY A 18 -2.96 -4.36 -18.61
N TYR A 19 -2.69 -4.20 -17.31
CA TYR A 19 -3.55 -4.75 -16.27
C TYR A 19 -4.86 -3.95 -16.22
N ALA A 20 -5.99 -4.64 -16.19
CA ALA A 20 -7.29 -4.00 -15.97
C ALA A 20 -7.28 -3.29 -14.61
N LYS A 21 -7.79 -2.05 -14.58
CA LYS A 21 -7.87 -1.23 -13.36
C LYS A 21 -9.33 -1.11 -12.93
N ASP A 22 -9.59 -1.34 -11.66
CA ASP A 22 -10.89 -1.06 -11.04
C ASP A 22 -10.92 0.38 -10.55
N LEU A 23 -12.04 1.07 -10.79
CA LEU A 23 -12.19 2.51 -10.55
C LEU A 23 -13.42 2.76 -9.68
N LYS A 24 -13.21 3.41 -8.53
CA LYS A 24 -14.28 3.89 -7.65
C LYS A 24 -14.24 5.41 -7.62
N PHE A 25 -15.42 6.03 -7.69
CA PHE A 25 -15.57 7.49 -7.73
C PHE A 25 -16.44 8.00 -6.59
N GLY A 26 -16.35 9.31 -6.34
CA GLY A 26 -17.29 10.01 -5.46
C GLY A 26 -17.22 9.60 -3.99
N ALA A 27 -18.39 9.44 -3.37
CA ALA A 27 -18.51 9.14 -1.95
C ALA A 27 -18.03 7.73 -1.60
N ASP A 28 -18.32 6.74 -2.46
CA ASP A 28 -18.01 5.33 -2.17
C ASP A 28 -16.51 5.06 -2.14
N GLY A 29 -15.75 5.65 -3.07
CA GLY A 29 -14.29 5.57 -3.05
C GLY A 29 -13.69 6.23 -1.80
N ARG A 30 -14.20 7.39 -1.39
CA ARG A 30 -13.76 8.08 -0.17
C ARG A 30 -14.09 7.29 1.09
N LYS A 31 -15.28 6.70 1.17
CA LYS A 31 -15.69 5.87 2.32
C LYS A 31 -14.79 4.65 2.48
N ALA A 32 -14.43 3.98 1.39
CA ALA A 32 -13.50 2.86 1.42
C ALA A 32 -12.09 3.29 1.89
N MET A 33 -11.56 4.40 1.38
CA MET A 33 -10.27 4.91 1.86
C MET A 33 -10.31 5.31 3.34
N LEU A 34 -11.39 5.96 3.78
CA LEU A 34 -11.56 6.40 5.16
C LEU A 34 -11.54 5.22 6.13
N ALA A 35 -12.20 4.11 5.79
CA ALA A 35 -12.19 2.91 6.62
C ALA A 35 -10.75 2.38 6.85
N GLY A 36 -9.91 2.39 5.82
CA GLY A 36 -8.50 2.01 5.96
C GLY A 36 -7.68 2.99 6.80
N ILE A 37 -7.95 4.29 6.66
CA ILE A 37 -7.32 5.35 7.49
C ILE A 37 -7.69 5.17 8.96
N ASP A 38 -8.98 4.96 9.26
CA ASP A 38 -9.47 4.80 10.62
C ASP A 38 -8.87 3.56 11.30
N LEU A 39 -8.78 2.45 10.58
CA LEU A 39 -8.15 1.22 11.10
C LEU A 39 -6.69 1.46 11.50
N LEU A 40 -5.91 2.12 10.62
CA LEU A 40 -4.53 2.48 10.93
C LEU A 40 -4.44 3.45 12.11
N ALA A 41 -5.32 4.45 12.17
CA ALA A 41 -5.36 5.43 13.25
C ALA A 41 -5.64 4.77 14.61
N TYR A 42 -6.63 3.86 14.68
CA TYR A 42 -6.92 3.13 15.93
C TYR A 42 -5.74 2.28 16.39
N ALA A 43 -5.06 1.60 15.46
CA ALA A 43 -3.89 0.78 15.78
C ALA A 43 -2.70 1.59 16.30
N VAL A 44 -2.49 2.81 15.82
CA VAL A 44 -1.39 3.68 16.27
C VAL A 44 -1.77 4.44 17.53
N ALA A 45 -3.03 4.86 17.66
CA ALA A 45 -3.53 5.64 18.80
C ALA A 45 -3.30 4.94 20.14
N VAL A 46 -3.42 3.60 20.19
CA VAL A 46 -3.19 2.85 21.44
C VAL A 46 -1.76 2.94 21.95
N THR A 47 -0.79 3.27 21.10
CA THR A 47 0.62 3.43 21.48
C THR A 47 0.98 4.86 21.90
N MET A 48 0.06 5.82 21.78
CA MET A 48 0.37 7.23 22.02
C MET A 48 0.46 7.57 23.50
N GLY A 49 1.40 8.47 23.82
CA GLY A 49 1.57 9.06 25.16
C GLY A 49 2.28 8.15 26.17
N PRO A 50 2.57 8.67 27.38
CA PRO A 50 3.32 7.94 28.41
C PRO A 50 2.58 6.72 28.95
N LYS A 51 1.25 6.68 28.80
CA LYS A 51 0.39 5.55 29.18
C LYS A 51 0.00 4.66 27.99
N GLY A 52 0.69 4.79 26.86
CA GLY A 52 0.49 3.96 25.68
C GLY A 52 0.66 2.47 25.99
N ARG A 53 -0.19 1.66 25.35
CA ARG A 53 -0.25 0.20 25.49
C ARG A 53 0.64 -0.49 24.46
N ASN A 54 0.96 -1.74 24.74
CA ASN A 54 1.72 -2.59 23.82
C ASN A 54 0.81 -3.08 22.69
N VAL A 55 1.35 -3.10 21.48
CA VAL A 55 0.78 -3.76 20.32
C VAL A 55 1.62 -4.99 20.02
N ILE A 56 0.95 -6.10 19.72
CA ILE A 56 1.58 -7.37 19.35
C ILE A 56 1.45 -7.52 17.84
N ILE A 57 2.57 -7.74 17.17
CA ILE A 57 2.68 -7.84 15.72
C ILE A 57 3.19 -9.24 15.37
N GLU A 58 2.45 -9.93 14.50
CA GLU A 58 2.86 -11.22 13.95
C GLU A 58 4.11 -11.05 13.07
N GLN A 59 5.05 -11.98 13.20
CA GLN A 59 6.23 -12.05 12.34
C GLN A 59 6.17 -13.34 11.52
N SER A 60 6.69 -13.32 10.29
CA SER A 60 6.70 -14.49 9.40
C SER A 60 7.56 -15.65 9.92
N TRP A 61 8.42 -15.39 10.90
CA TRP A 61 9.21 -16.40 11.58
C TRP A 61 9.41 -16.03 13.06
N GLY A 62 9.68 -17.01 13.91
CA GLY A 62 10.04 -16.77 15.31
C GLY A 62 8.88 -16.31 16.20
N SER A 63 9.20 -15.52 17.22
CA SER A 63 8.24 -15.03 18.21
C SER A 63 7.57 -13.72 17.74
N PRO A 64 6.32 -13.43 18.17
CA PRO A 64 5.66 -12.19 17.83
C PRO A 64 6.40 -10.97 18.41
N LYS A 65 6.40 -9.87 17.67
CA LYS A 65 7.03 -8.62 18.09
C LYS A 65 6.08 -7.80 18.95
N ILE A 66 6.49 -7.47 20.17
CA ILE A 66 5.73 -6.59 21.08
C ILE A 66 6.37 -5.20 21.02
N THR A 67 5.58 -4.15 20.73
CA THR A 67 6.09 -2.78 20.59
C THR A 67 5.13 -1.72 21.13
N LYS A 68 5.69 -0.57 21.54
CA LYS A 68 4.96 0.69 21.79
C LYS A 68 5.30 1.78 20.77
N ASP A 69 6.09 1.45 19.75
CA ASP A 69 6.45 2.40 18.70
C ASP A 69 5.36 2.41 17.62
N GLY A 70 4.60 3.51 17.57
CA GLY A 70 3.55 3.74 16.58
C GLY A 70 4.06 3.72 15.13
N VAL A 71 5.31 4.09 14.87
CA VAL A 71 5.90 4.02 13.51
C VAL A 71 6.07 2.57 13.08
N THR A 72 6.58 1.72 13.96
CA THR A 72 6.69 0.27 13.71
C THR A 72 5.32 -0.37 13.52
N VAL A 73 4.31 0.02 14.32
CA VAL A 73 2.93 -0.47 14.16
C VAL A 73 2.39 -0.10 12.78
N ALA A 74 2.48 1.18 12.39
CA ALA A 74 2.01 1.65 11.08
C ALA A 74 2.70 0.92 9.91
N LYS A 75 3.99 0.56 10.05
CA LYS A 75 4.74 -0.20 9.05
C LYS A 75 4.24 -1.64 8.85
N SER A 76 3.67 -2.24 9.89
CA SER A 76 3.20 -3.63 9.86
C SER A 76 1.80 -3.82 9.29
N ILE A 77 1.04 -2.73 9.08
CA ILE A 77 -0.34 -2.80 8.61
C ILE A 77 -0.37 -2.93 7.08
N ASP A 78 -1.06 -3.98 6.62
CA ASP A 78 -1.41 -4.18 5.22
C ASP A 78 -2.84 -4.70 5.14
N LEU A 79 -3.66 -4.04 4.31
CA LEU A 79 -5.10 -4.33 4.22
C LEU A 79 -5.41 -5.08 2.93
N LYS A 80 -6.35 -6.04 3.02
CA LYS A 80 -6.74 -6.88 1.88
C LYS A 80 -7.49 -6.08 0.80
N ASP A 81 -8.36 -5.16 1.20
CA ASP A 81 -9.06 -4.29 0.24
C ASP A 81 -8.09 -3.24 -0.31
N LYS A 82 -8.07 -3.09 -1.64
CA LYS A 82 -7.15 -2.21 -2.32
C LYS A 82 -7.38 -0.74 -1.97
N TYR A 83 -8.63 -0.31 -1.81
CA TYR A 83 -8.98 1.08 -1.57
C TYR A 83 -8.75 1.47 -0.12
N GLU A 84 -9.08 0.58 0.82
CA GLU A 84 -8.71 0.74 2.23
C GLU A 84 -7.18 0.81 2.37
N ASN A 85 -6.45 -0.12 1.74
CA ASN A 85 -5.00 -0.13 1.80
C ASN A 85 -4.39 1.14 1.20
N LEU A 86 -4.91 1.62 0.06
CA LEU A 86 -4.50 2.90 -0.52
C LEU A 86 -4.65 4.04 0.48
N GLY A 87 -5.80 4.15 1.16
CA GLY A 87 -6.03 5.14 2.20
C GLY A 87 -5.03 5.04 3.36
N ALA A 88 -4.84 3.83 3.90
CA ALA A 88 -3.90 3.57 4.99
C ALA A 88 -2.46 3.92 4.59
N LYS A 89 -2.02 3.54 3.38
CA LYS A 89 -0.65 3.80 2.89
C LYS A 89 -0.36 5.30 2.73
N LEU A 90 -1.35 6.10 2.32
CA LEU A 90 -1.17 7.55 2.21
C LEU A 90 -0.81 8.19 3.55
N VAL A 91 -1.50 7.81 4.62
CA VAL A 91 -1.23 8.31 5.98
C VAL A 91 0.05 7.70 6.55
N GLN A 92 0.32 6.43 6.27
CA GLN A 92 1.56 5.78 6.68
C GLN A 92 2.79 6.51 6.15
N VAL A 93 2.78 6.94 4.89
CA VAL A 93 3.90 7.65 4.26
C VAL A 93 4.16 9.00 4.93
N SER A 94 3.11 9.77 5.22
CA SER A 94 3.28 11.05 5.91
C SER A 94 3.78 10.87 7.35
N LEU A 95 3.27 9.86 8.06
CA LEU A 95 3.67 9.57 9.43
C LEU A 95 5.16 9.20 9.55
N ILE A 96 5.65 8.36 8.64
CA ILE A 96 7.06 7.97 8.62
C ILE A 96 7.93 9.19 8.35
N ARG A 97 7.58 10.00 7.35
CA ARG A 97 8.37 11.16 6.94
C ARG A 97 8.48 12.25 8.00
N ILE A 98 7.47 12.39 8.87
CA ILE A 98 7.50 13.37 9.97
C ILE A 98 8.42 12.90 11.11
N LEU A 99 8.54 11.59 11.31
CA LEU A 99 9.21 11.00 12.47
C LEU A 99 10.61 10.46 12.17
N THR A 100 10.98 10.30 10.90
CA THR A 100 12.36 10.00 10.49
C THR A 100 13.03 11.27 9.96
N PRO A 101 14.16 11.72 10.56
CA PRO A 101 14.93 12.87 10.07
C PRO A 101 15.57 12.61 8.70
#